data_AF-A0A439KL93-F1
#
_entry.id   AF-A0A439KL93-F1
#
_cell.length_a   1.000
_cell.length_b   1.000
_cell.length_c   1.000
_cell.angle_alpha   90.00
_cell.angle_beta   90.00
_cell.angle_gamma   90.00
#
_symmetry.space_group_name_H-M   'P 1'
#
loop_
_entity.id
_entity.type
_entity.pdbx_description
1 polymer ?
#
loop_
_entity_poly.entity_id
_entity_poly.type
_entity_poly.pdbx_seq_one_letter_code
_entity_poly.pdbx_strand_id
1 'polypeptide(L)'
;IGSGPFKFNHALARPGASFTYDRNEKYVPRTEAPDGLAGGKIVKVDRVIWDIGLFADQQTALAALHSGEIDFLLAPPLDLLPVIESDPNLELQVLDKAGSDYLLRMNCLQKPFDNVKARQAMLHLVDQEAMMRAAVGDPKYFRTVTSMFGNETPMSNDENTEWFKKGGDPEKAKQLFKEAGYDGEKVVILQPTDWAAASNASQLLAAELRKIGLNAELAPSDWGGVVARRANKGPVEDGGWSIFITTEPEAILGNVITDVTLPMNGESGWFGWPK
;
A
#
# COMPACT_ATOMS: atom_id res chain seq x y z
N ILE A 1 -27.41 7.25 -7.17
CA ILE A 1 -27.88 6.30 -8.20
C ILE A 1 -26.90 6.38 -9.37
N GLY A 2 -26.21 5.29 -9.71
CA GLY A 2 -25.25 5.24 -10.82
C GLY A 2 -25.79 4.47 -12.03
N SER A 3 -25.07 4.52 -13.16
CA SER A 3 -25.40 3.82 -14.41
C SER A 3 -24.61 2.52 -14.62
N GLY A 4 -23.89 2.05 -13.60
CA GLY A 4 -23.00 0.90 -13.70
C GLY A 4 -23.71 -0.47 -13.84
N PRO A 5 -22.92 -1.55 -14.01
CA PRO A 5 -23.42 -2.92 -14.22
C PRO A 5 -24.18 -3.53 -13.04
N PHE A 6 -24.00 -2.98 -11.83
CA PHE A 6 -24.67 -3.44 -10.62
C PHE A 6 -25.31 -2.28 -9.85
N LYS A 7 -26.35 -2.60 -9.08
CA LYS A 7 -27.07 -1.69 -8.18
C LYS A 7 -26.88 -2.17 -6.74
N PHE A 8 -26.60 -1.24 -5.84
CA PHE A 8 -26.51 -1.55 -4.42
C PHE A 8 -27.87 -2.03 -3.88
N ASN A 9 -27.86 -3.18 -3.21
CA ASN A 9 -29.04 -3.76 -2.56
C ASN A 9 -29.03 -3.42 -1.08
N HIS A 10 -29.74 -2.35 -0.72
CA HIS A 10 -29.88 -1.89 0.66
C HIS A 10 -30.52 -2.91 1.60
N ALA A 11 -31.42 -3.77 1.09
CA ALA A 11 -32.16 -4.72 1.92
C ALA A 11 -31.29 -5.88 2.42
N LEU A 12 -30.23 -6.22 1.67
CA LEU A 12 -29.29 -7.29 2.02
C LEU A 12 -27.95 -6.75 2.56
N ALA A 13 -27.76 -5.43 2.55
CA ALA A 13 -26.57 -4.81 3.12
C ALA A 13 -26.54 -4.99 4.64
N ARG A 14 -25.42 -5.50 5.15
CA ARG A 14 -25.12 -5.65 6.57
C ARG A 14 -23.90 -4.78 6.88
N PRO A 15 -24.08 -3.52 7.32
CA PRO A 15 -22.95 -2.64 7.61
C PRO A 15 -21.94 -3.30 8.54
N GLY A 16 -20.65 -3.24 8.17
CA GLY A 16 -19.56 -3.91 8.90
C GLY A 16 -19.42 -5.41 8.65
N ALA A 17 -20.32 -6.04 7.88
CA ALA A 17 -20.27 -7.47 7.59
C ALA A 17 -20.29 -7.78 6.09
N SER A 18 -21.25 -7.27 5.32
CA SER A 18 -21.30 -7.54 3.87
C SER A 18 -22.10 -6.51 3.10
N PHE A 19 -21.69 -6.24 1.86
CA PHE A 19 -22.44 -5.39 0.92
C PHE A 19 -22.88 -6.20 -0.31
N THR A 20 -24.17 -6.10 -0.63
CA THR A 20 -24.75 -6.86 -1.75
C THR A 20 -25.08 -5.93 -2.90
N TYR A 21 -24.79 -6.40 -4.12
CA TYR A 21 -25.05 -5.68 -5.36
C TYR A 21 -25.77 -6.62 -6.33
N ASP A 22 -26.95 -6.23 -6.79
CA ASP A 22 -27.71 -6.98 -7.80
C ASP A 22 -27.42 -6.44 -9.21
N ARG A 23 -27.52 -7.31 -10.21
CA ARG A 23 -27.40 -6.94 -11.62
C ARG A 23 -28.28 -5.73 -11.94
N ASN A 24 -27.72 -4.79 -12.69
CA ASN A 24 -28.47 -3.68 -13.25
C ASN A 24 -29.05 -4.08 -14.62
N GLU A 25 -30.31 -4.53 -14.65
CA GLU A 25 -31.03 -4.86 -15.90
C GLU A 25 -31.09 -3.71 -16.92
N LYS A 26 -30.83 -2.46 -16.51
CA LYS A 26 -30.81 -1.28 -17.39
C LYS A 26 -29.40 -0.93 -17.89
N TYR A 27 -28.38 -1.69 -17.50
CA TYR A 27 -27.01 -1.43 -17.93
C TYR A 27 -26.84 -1.79 -19.41
N VAL A 28 -26.30 -0.85 -20.18
CA VAL A 28 -25.95 -1.06 -21.58
C VAL A 28 -24.41 -1.12 -21.68
N PRO A 29 -23.81 -2.30 -21.95
CA PRO A 29 -22.37 -2.39 -22.10
C PRO A 29 -21.90 -1.66 -23.36
N ARG A 30 -20.68 -1.11 -23.31
CA ARG A 30 -19.96 -0.68 -24.52
C ARG A 30 -19.67 -1.91 -25.40
N THR A 31 -19.53 -1.70 -26.71
CA THR A 31 -19.46 -2.80 -27.69
C THR A 31 -18.05 -3.30 -27.94
N GLU A 32 -17.05 -2.46 -27.72
CA GLU A 32 -15.64 -2.84 -27.75
C GLU A 32 -15.26 -3.72 -26.56
N ALA A 33 -14.16 -4.46 -26.72
CA ALA A 33 -13.63 -5.31 -25.67
C ALA A 33 -13.33 -4.51 -24.37
N PRO A 34 -13.42 -5.15 -23.19
CA PRO A 34 -12.95 -4.53 -21.96
C PRO A 34 -11.45 -4.19 -22.06
N ASP A 35 -11.09 -3.00 -21.60
CA ASP A 35 -9.69 -2.55 -21.50
C ASP A 35 -9.52 -1.80 -20.17
N GLY A 36 -8.82 -2.42 -19.22
CA GLY A 36 -8.64 -1.89 -17.86
C GLY A 36 -9.95 -1.43 -17.22
N LEU A 37 -10.03 -0.14 -16.86
CA LEU A 37 -11.21 0.49 -16.26
C LEU A 37 -12.28 0.92 -17.29
N ALA A 38 -12.04 0.72 -18.59
CA ALA A 38 -12.89 1.12 -19.70
C ALA A 38 -13.37 -0.07 -20.56
N GLY A 39 -14.07 0.24 -21.66
CA GLY A 39 -14.61 -0.76 -22.60
C GLY A 39 -15.86 -1.48 -22.10
N GLY A 40 -16.26 -2.55 -22.80
CA GLY A 40 -17.48 -3.30 -22.53
C GLY A 40 -17.40 -4.16 -21.27
N LYS A 41 -18.21 -3.86 -20.24
CA LYS A 41 -18.31 -4.67 -19.01
C LYS A 41 -19.51 -5.60 -19.04
N ILE A 42 -19.38 -6.77 -19.66
CA ILE A 42 -20.50 -7.72 -19.79
C ILE A 42 -20.71 -8.48 -18.47
N VAL A 43 -21.84 -8.27 -17.82
CA VAL A 43 -22.18 -8.94 -16.56
C VAL A 43 -22.54 -10.41 -16.80
N LYS A 44 -21.92 -11.30 -16.02
CA LYS A 44 -22.12 -12.76 -16.10
C LYS A 44 -22.82 -13.37 -14.88
N VAL A 45 -23.01 -12.59 -13.82
CA VAL A 45 -23.60 -13.03 -12.56
C VAL A 45 -24.78 -12.14 -12.18
N ASP A 46 -25.73 -12.68 -11.43
CA ASP A 46 -26.94 -11.93 -11.05
C ASP A 46 -26.72 -11.08 -9.79
N ARG A 47 -25.77 -11.47 -8.96
CA ARG A 47 -25.46 -10.82 -7.69
C ARG A 47 -23.99 -10.95 -7.37
N VAL A 48 -23.45 -9.90 -6.78
CA VAL A 48 -22.14 -9.89 -6.11
C VAL A 48 -22.38 -9.61 -4.64
N ILE A 49 -21.84 -10.46 -3.78
CA ILE A 49 -21.82 -10.25 -2.34
C ILE A 49 -20.37 -10.01 -1.97
N TRP A 50 -20.09 -8.80 -1.50
CA TRP A 50 -18.79 -8.44 -0.97
C TRP A 50 -18.81 -8.66 0.54
N ASP A 51 -18.28 -9.80 0.99
CA ASP A 51 -18.17 -10.10 2.42
C ASP A 51 -16.95 -9.39 3.01
N ILE A 52 -17.21 -8.55 4.01
CA ILE A 52 -16.18 -7.78 4.70
C ILE A 52 -15.61 -8.55 5.89
N GLY A 53 -16.44 -9.37 6.54
CA GLY A 53 -16.05 -10.12 7.73
C GLY A 53 -14.88 -11.07 7.47
N LEU A 54 -14.79 -11.60 6.25
CA LEU A 54 -13.69 -12.47 5.83
C LEU A 54 -12.37 -11.71 5.56
N PHE A 55 -12.34 -10.38 5.44
CA PHE A 55 -11.05 -9.66 5.34
C PHE A 55 -10.30 -9.60 6.66
N ALA A 56 -11.01 -9.69 7.80
CA ALA A 56 -10.38 -9.57 9.11
C ALA A 56 -9.45 -10.75 9.43
N ASP A 57 -9.72 -11.93 8.85
CA ASP A 57 -8.92 -13.13 9.05
C ASP A 57 -8.77 -13.87 7.71
N GLN A 58 -7.61 -13.70 7.07
CA GLN A 58 -7.36 -14.25 5.75
C GLN A 58 -7.28 -15.80 5.74
N GLN A 59 -7.00 -16.43 6.89
CA GLN A 59 -7.04 -17.91 7.01
C GLN A 59 -8.47 -18.43 6.95
N THR A 60 -9.39 -17.74 7.64
CA THR A 60 -10.83 -18.01 7.61
C THR A 60 -11.37 -17.79 6.20
N ALA A 61 -10.94 -16.74 5.51
CA ALA A 61 -11.30 -16.51 4.11
C ALA A 61 -10.84 -17.65 3.19
N LEU A 62 -9.62 -18.16 3.37
CA LEU A 62 -9.14 -19.31 2.59
C LEU A 62 -9.94 -20.59 2.91
N ALA A 63 -10.30 -20.83 4.17
CA ALA A 63 -11.16 -21.95 4.54
C ALA A 63 -12.58 -21.83 3.94
N ALA A 64 -13.13 -20.63 3.89
CA ALA A 64 -14.40 -20.33 3.21
C ALA A 64 -14.30 -20.60 1.70
N LEU A 65 -13.17 -20.28 1.07
CA LEU A 65 -12.92 -20.60 -0.34
C LEU A 65 -12.85 -22.11 -0.58
N HIS A 66 -12.08 -22.85 0.25
CA HIS A 66 -11.99 -24.32 0.13
C HIS A 66 -13.33 -25.03 0.36
N SER A 67 -14.18 -24.51 1.24
CA SER A 67 -15.50 -25.09 1.52
C SER A 67 -16.57 -24.70 0.50
N GLY A 68 -16.27 -23.75 -0.42
CA GLY A 68 -17.22 -23.23 -1.39
C GLY A 68 -18.24 -22.24 -0.82
N GLU A 69 -17.97 -21.66 0.36
CA GLU A 69 -18.79 -20.58 0.91
C GLU A 69 -18.57 -19.25 0.15
N ILE A 70 -17.35 -19.05 -0.37
CA ILE A 70 -17.03 -17.95 -1.29
C ILE A 70 -16.45 -18.50 -2.60
N ASP A 71 -16.73 -17.81 -3.70
CA ASP A 71 -16.21 -18.17 -5.03
C ASP A 71 -14.87 -17.50 -5.35
N PHE A 72 -14.53 -16.42 -4.65
CA PHE A 72 -13.40 -15.56 -5.00
C PHE A 72 -12.77 -14.89 -3.77
N LEU A 73 -11.46 -15.01 -3.66
CA LEU A 73 -10.65 -14.34 -2.64
C LEU A 73 -9.63 -13.41 -3.32
N LEU A 74 -9.83 -12.09 -3.17
CA LEU A 74 -9.02 -11.08 -3.87
C LEU A 74 -7.54 -11.09 -3.46
N ALA A 75 -7.27 -11.26 -2.16
CA ALA A 75 -5.94 -11.18 -1.58
C ALA A 75 -5.76 -12.31 -0.54
N PRO A 76 -5.36 -13.51 -0.98
CA PRO A 76 -5.05 -14.61 -0.06
C PRO A 76 -3.84 -14.29 0.83
N PRO A 77 -3.67 -14.98 1.97
CA PRO A 77 -2.45 -14.92 2.77
C PRO A 77 -1.23 -15.29 1.92
N LEU A 78 -0.19 -14.45 1.97
CA LEU A 78 1.03 -14.62 1.17
C LEU A 78 1.79 -15.91 1.49
N ASP A 79 1.77 -16.32 2.76
CA ASP A 79 2.36 -17.55 3.27
C ASP A 79 1.63 -18.82 2.80
N LEU A 80 0.35 -18.69 2.41
CA LEU A 80 -0.47 -19.81 1.92
C LEU A 80 -0.54 -19.89 0.39
N LEU A 81 0.11 -18.98 -0.35
CA LEU A 81 0.16 -19.05 -1.82
C LEU A 81 0.65 -20.40 -2.33
N PRO A 82 1.74 -21.02 -1.80
CA PRO A 82 2.18 -22.33 -2.28
C PRO A 82 1.15 -23.44 -2.04
N VAL A 83 0.37 -23.34 -0.97
CA VAL A 83 -0.71 -24.29 -0.67
C VAL A 83 -1.83 -24.14 -1.70
N ILE A 84 -2.24 -22.90 -1.99
CA ILE A 84 -3.27 -22.58 -2.99
C ILE A 84 -2.84 -23.06 -4.38
N GLU A 85 -1.58 -22.81 -4.78
CA GLU A 85 -1.04 -23.26 -6.07
C GLU A 85 -1.00 -24.78 -6.23
N SER A 86 -0.92 -25.51 -5.11
CA SER A 86 -0.87 -26.97 -5.11
C SER A 86 -2.24 -27.64 -5.06
N ASP A 87 -3.31 -26.92 -4.73
CA ASP A 87 -4.66 -27.48 -4.63
C ASP A 87 -5.29 -27.60 -6.04
N PRO A 88 -5.67 -28.81 -6.50
CA PRO A 88 -6.27 -28.99 -7.82
C PRO A 88 -7.68 -28.37 -7.97
N ASN A 89 -8.31 -27.93 -6.89
CA ASN A 89 -9.63 -27.31 -6.90
C ASN A 89 -9.58 -25.77 -6.87
N LEU A 90 -8.39 -25.19 -6.66
CA LEU A 90 -8.20 -23.75 -6.61
C LEU A 90 -7.36 -23.28 -7.80
N GLU A 91 -7.58 -22.03 -8.20
CA GLU A 91 -6.78 -21.36 -9.21
C GLU A 91 -6.25 -20.04 -8.66
N LEU A 92 -4.92 -19.93 -8.54
CA LEU A 92 -4.27 -18.67 -8.19
C LEU A 92 -4.00 -17.87 -9.47
N GLN A 93 -4.58 -16.68 -9.58
CA GLN A 93 -4.36 -15.77 -10.69
C GLN A 93 -3.79 -14.43 -10.22
N VAL A 94 -2.78 -13.93 -10.93
CA VAL A 94 -2.34 -12.53 -10.82
C VAL A 94 -3.19 -11.71 -11.79
N LEU A 95 -4.23 -11.07 -11.26
CA LEU A 95 -5.18 -10.28 -12.05
C LEU A 95 -4.61 -8.94 -12.52
N ASP A 96 -3.75 -8.33 -11.70
CA ASP A 96 -3.02 -7.10 -12.03
C ASP A 96 -1.52 -7.40 -12.08
N LYS A 97 -0.98 -7.45 -13.30
CA LYS A 97 0.45 -7.70 -13.55
C LYS A 97 1.31 -6.45 -13.38
N ALA A 98 0.72 -5.27 -13.55
CA ALA A 98 1.43 -4.02 -13.32
C ALA A 98 1.67 -3.88 -11.82
N GLY A 99 0.64 -4.17 -11.02
CA GLY A 99 0.74 -4.23 -9.56
C GLY A 99 0.69 -2.86 -8.91
N SER A 100 1.26 -2.77 -7.71
CA SER A 100 1.29 -1.53 -6.93
C SER A 100 2.64 -1.37 -6.26
N ASP A 101 3.11 -0.14 -6.21
CA ASP A 101 4.35 0.20 -5.55
C ASP A 101 4.09 0.45 -4.08
N TYR A 102 4.97 -0.04 -3.21
CA TYR A 102 4.97 0.31 -1.80
C TYR A 102 5.72 1.63 -1.62
N LEU A 103 5.08 2.59 -0.93
CA LEU A 103 5.63 3.90 -0.63
C LEU A 103 5.79 4.08 0.86
N LEU A 104 7.00 4.44 1.27
CA LEU A 104 7.28 4.98 2.59
C LEU A 104 7.13 6.49 2.54
N ARG A 105 6.05 7.01 3.14
CA ARG A 105 5.80 8.45 3.19
C ARG A 105 6.34 9.03 4.48
N MET A 106 7.16 10.07 4.36
CA MET A 106 7.68 10.85 5.48
C MET A 106 6.88 12.13 5.69
N ASN A 107 6.73 12.53 6.95
CA ASN A 107 6.11 13.80 7.31
C ASN A 107 7.15 14.93 7.39
N CYS A 108 7.21 15.79 6.38
CA CYS A 108 8.16 16.90 6.30
C CYS A 108 7.86 18.04 7.29
N LEU A 109 6.76 17.98 8.05
CA LEU A 109 6.49 18.91 9.15
C LEU A 109 7.11 18.43 10.47
N GLN A 110 7.60 17.19 10.53
CA GLN A 110 8.12 16.58 11.75
C GLN A 110 9.63 16.41 11.67
N LYS A 111 10.32 16.76 12.77
CA LYS A 111 11.72 16.38 12.93
C LYS A 111 11.88 14.85 12.99
N PRO A 112 12.96 14.28 12.44
CA PRO A 112 14.03 14.95 11.70
C PRO A 112 13.72 15.16 10.20
N PHE A 113 12.54 14.75 9.71
CA PHE A 113 12.20 14.72 8.28
C PHE A 113 11.85 16.08 7.67
N ASP A 114 11.77 17.14 8.46
CA ASP A 114 11.83 18.53 8.01
C ASP A 114 13.18 18.85 7.32
N ASN A 115 14.26 18.16 7.69
CA ASN A 115 15.57 18.27 7.06
C ASN A 115 15.73 17.31 5.86
N VAL A 116 16.18 17.86 4.71
CA VAL A 116 16.43 17.08 3.49
C VAL A 116 17.44 15.95 3.69
N LYS A 117 18.47 16.15 4.53
CA LYS A 117 19.48 15.12 4.79
C LYS A 117 18.91 13.91 5.52
N ALA A 118 17.95 14.10 6.42
CA ALA A 118 17.25 12.99 7.07
C ALA A 118 16.40 12.20 6.07
N ARG A 119 15.76 12.88 5.10
CA ARG A 119 15.03 12.21 4.02
C ARG A 119 15.95 11.45 3.07
N GLN A 120 17.12 12.01 2.75
CA GLN A 120 18.17 11.31 1.99
C GLN A 120 18.71 10.11 2.77
N ALA A 121 18.84 10.21 4.10
CA ALA A 121 19.25 9.11 4.95
C ALA A 121 18.31 7.90 4.80
N MET A 122 16.99 8.13 4.71
CA MET A 122 16.02 7.06 4.47
C MET A 122 16.23 6.35 3.14
N LEU A 123 16.53 7.09 2.07
CA LEU A 123 16.80 6.50 0.75
C LEU A 123 18.06 5.61 0.75
N HIS A 124 19.05 5.92 1.60
CA HIS A 124 20.21 5.04 1.80
C HIS A 124 19.91 3.88 2.76
N LEU A 125 19.10 4.08 3.80
CA LEU A 125 18.81 3.07 4.81
C LEU A 125 17.98 1.92 4.23
N VAL A 126 16.95 2.25 3.45
CA VAL A 126 15.96 1.29 2.99
C VAL A 126 16.56 0.37 1.94
N ASP A 127 16.78 -0.90 2.30
CA ASP A 127 16.98 -1.98 1.34
C ASP A 127 15.60 -2.45 0.84
N GLN A 128 15.26 -2.10 -0.40
CA GLN A 128 13.96 -2.43 -0.97
C GLN A 128 13.75 -3.94 -1.09
N GLU A 129 14.78 -4.72 -1.41
CA GLU A 129 14.64 -6.17 -1.54
C GLU A 129 14.38 -6.79 -0.17
N ALA A 130 15.12 -6.40 0.86
CA ALA A 130 14.89 -6.88 2.23
C ALA A 130 13.49 -6.48 2.74
N MET A 131 13.05 -5.25 2.47
CA MET A 131 11.72 -4.76 2.83
C MET A 131 10.62 -5.56 2.12
N MET A 132 10.75 -5.79 0.82
CA MET A 132 9.76 -6.55 0.06
C MET A 132 9.77 -8.04 0.42
N ARG A 133 10.92 -8.62 0.78
CA ARG A 133 10.97 -9.98 1.35
C ARG A 133 10.22 -10.07 2.68
N ALA A 134 10.33 -9.07 3.54
CA ALA A 134 9.57 -9.04 4.80
C ALA A 134 8.06 -8.82 4.59
N ALA A 135 7.69 -8.00 3.60
CA ALA A 135 6.31 -7.65 3.31
C ALA A 135 5.57 -8.75 2.53
N VAL A 136 6.21 -9.28 1.48
CA VAL A 136 5.59 -10.15 0.46
C VAL A 136 6.09 -11.60 0.56
N GLY A 137 7.32 -11.82 1.02
CA GLY A 137 7.93 -13.14 1.12
C GLY A 137 8.61 -13.57 -0.17
N ASP A 138 7.87 -14.20 -1.07
CA ASP A 138 8.42 -14.81 -2.28
C ASP A 138 8.75 -13.75 -3.38
N PRO A 139 10.00 -13.70 -3.88
CA PRO A 139 10.43 -12.84 -4.99
C PRO A 139 9.62 -12.98 -6.28
N LYS A 140 8.87 -14.07 -6.45
CA LYS A 140 7.93 -14.24 -7.56
C LYS A 140 6.84 -13.16 -7.59
N TYR A 141 6.48 -12.59 -6.43
CA TYR A 141 5.36 -11.66 -6.29
C TYR A 141 5.78 -10.21 -6.03
N PHE A 142 7.07 -9.89 -6.09
CA PHE A 142 7.54 -8.52 -5.94
C PHE A 142 8.75 -8.23 -6.82
N ARG A 143 8.97 -6.93 -7.03
CA ARG A 143 10.18 -6.37 -7.63
C ARG A 143 10.53 -5.07 -6.92
N THR A 144 11.79 -4.66 -6.98
CA THR A 144 12.21 -3.34 -6.49
C THR A 144 11.80 -2.25 -7.48
N VAL A 145 11.67 -1.01 -7.01
CA VAL A 145 11.32 0.15 -7.85
C VAL A 145 12.08 1.38 -7.39
N THR A 146 12.91 1.92 -8.28
CA THR A 146 13.72 3.13 -8.00
C THR A 146 13.19 4.36 -8.70
N SER A 147 12.38 4.18 -9.74
CA SER A 147 11.69 5.28 -10.40
C SER A 147 10.54 5.79 -9.53
N MET A 148 10.37 7.11 -9.47
CA MET A 148 9.17 7.71 -8.87
C MET A 148 7.91 7.48 -9.73
N PHE A 149 8.08 7.03 -10.98
CA PHE A 149 7.00 6.77 -11.93
C PHE A 149 6.67 5.28 -12.05
N GLY A 150 7.05 4.45 -11.08
CA GLY A 150 6.84 3.00 -11.14
C GLY A 150 7.75 2.25 -12.10
N ASN A 151 7.55 0.95 -12.27
CA ASN A 151 8.39 0.09 -13.12
C ASN A 151 7.86 -0.07 -14.55
N GLU A 152 6.55 0.00 -14.76
CA GLU A 152 5.91 -0.38 -16.04
C GLU A 152 5.13 0.76 -16.68
N THR A 153 5.46 2.00 -16.34
CA THR A 153 4.77 3.17 -16.91
C THR A 153 5.57 3.75 -18.08
N PRO A 154 4.90 4.48 -19.01
CA PRO A 154 5.61 5.16 -20.10
C PRO A 154 6.65 6.20 -19.62
N MET A 155 6.59 6.61 -18.36
CA MET A 155 7.48 7.61 -17.75
C MET A 155 8.59 6.98 -16.89
N SER A 156 8.54 5.66 -16.66
CA SER A 156 9.53 4.94 -15.86
C SER A 156 10.95 5.15 -16.39
N ASN A 157 11.85 5.59 -15.50
CA ASN A 157 13.26 5.81 -15.79
C ASN A 157 14.09 5.79 -14.50
N ASP A 158 15.40 5.60 -14.65
CA ASP A 158 16.36 5.56 -13.54
C ASP A 158 17.15 6.87 -13.35
N GLU A 159 16.69 7.96 -13.96
CA GLU A 159 17.40 9.25 -13.89
C GLU A 159 17.54 9.72 -12.44
N ASN A 160 18.75 10.13 -12.09
CA ASN A 160 19.11 10.60 -10.75
C ASN A 160 18.84 9.59 -9.61
N THR A 161 18.79 8.29 -9.90
CA THR A 161 18.63 7.24 -8.88
C THR A 161 19.97 6.65 -8.40
N GLU A 162 21.04 6.79 -9.18
CA GLU A 162 22.35 6.12 -8.97
C GLU A 162 22.91 6.25 -7.55
N TRP A 163 22.71 7.40 -6.91
CA TRP A 163 23.26 7.68 -5.59
C TRP A 163 22.54 6.94 -4.45
N PHE A 164 21.30 6.48 -4.65
CA PHE A 164 20.53 5.76 -3.62
C PHE A 164 19.98 4.40 -4.06
N LYS A 165 19.96 4.09 -5.37
CA LYS A 165 19.25 2.92 -5.93
C LYS A 165 19.60 1.58 -5.29
N LYS A 166 20.81 1.45 -4.75
CA LYS A 166 21.25 0.24 -4.04
C LYS A 166 20.54 0.06 -2.68
N GLY A 167 20.25 1.17 -1.99
CA GLY A 167 19.73 1.13 -0.62
C GLY A 167 20.65 0.40 0.36
N GLY A 168 20.10 0.01 1.52
CA GLY A 168 20.75 -0.90 2.46
C GLY A 168 22.09 -0.45 3.03
N ASP A 169 22.34 0.85 3.12
CA ASP A 169 23.56 1.46 3.67
C ASP A 169 23.28 2.16 5.02
N PRO A 170 23.21 1.39 6.13
CA PRO A 170 22.91 1.93 7.44
C PRO A 170 23.98 2.90 7.97
N GLU A 171 25.25 2.73 7.58
CA GLU A 171 26.33 3.62 7.99
C GLU A 171 26.20 4.99 7.31
N LYS A 172 25.91 5.01 6.00
CA LYS A 172 25.63 6.26 5.28
C LYS A 172 24.38 6.95 5.82
N ALA A 173 23.31 6.19 6.09
CA ALA A 173 22.11 6.73 6.70
C ALA A 173 22.39 7.37 8.06
N LYS A 174 23.14 6.68 8.93
CA LYS A 174 23.54 7.19 10.25
C LYS A 174 24.34 8.49 10.15
N GLN A 175 25.28 8.56 9.20
CA GLN A 175 26.02 9.79 8.90
C GLN A 175 25.07 10.94 8.52
N LEU A 176 24.16 10.69 7.59
CA LEU A 176 23.22 11.71 7.11
C LEU A 176 22.24 12.18 8.18
N PHE A 177 21.77 11.29 9.07
CA PHE A 177 20.97 11.67 10.23
C PHE A 177 21.74 12.57 11.20
N LYS A 178 23.01 12.27 11.46
CA LYS A 178 23.88 13.15 12.27
C LYS A 178 24.08 14.50 11.61
N GLU A 179 24.32 14.54 10.30
CA GLU A 179 24.44 15.78 9.54
C GLU A 179 23.11 16.56 9.44
N ALA A 180 21.97 15.88 9.56
CA ALA A 180 20.66 16.49 9.65
C ALA A 180 20.41 17.13 11.03
N GLY A 181 21.29 16.88 12.01
CA GLY A 181 21.16 17.38 13.38
C GLY A 181 20.20 16.57 14.24
N TYR A 182 20.00 15.28 13.93
CA TYR A 182 19.17 14.39 14.75
C TYR A 182 19.72 14.31 16.18
N ASP A 183 18.85 14.56 17.16
CA ASP A 183 19.20 14.66 18.59
C ASP A 183 18.33 13.74 19.47
N GLY A 184 17.75 12.70 18.88
CA GLY A 184 16.92 11.73 19.60
C GLY A 184 15.41 11.99 19.51
N GLU A 185 14.96 12.84 18.59
CA GLU A 185 13.54 13.07 18.34
C GLU A 185 12.79 11.75 18.10
N LYS A 186 11.57 11.67 18.62
CA LYS A 186 10.72 10.49 18.47
C LYS A 186 10.24 10.38 17.03
N VAL A 187 10.47 9.21 16.42
CA VAL A 187 9.99 8.85 15.09
C VAL A 187 8.82 7.90 15.22
N VAL A 188 7.60 8.38 15.00
CA VAL A 188 6.38 7.56 15.07
C VAL A 188 6.05 6.99 13.69
N ILE A 189 6.04 5.67 13.59
CA ILE A 189 5.66 4.91 12.39
C ILE A 189 4.23 4.39 12.58
N LEU A 190 3.31 4.78 11.71
CA LEU A 190 1.94 4.25 11.71
C LEU A 190 1.95 2.83 11.16
N GLN A 191 1.58 1.84 11.99
CA GLN A 191 1.60 0.42 11.64
C GLN A 191 0.16 -0.09 11.43
N PRO A 192 -0.25 -0.39 10.17
CA PRO A 192 -1.56 -0.97 9.89
C PRO A 192 -1.56 -2.47 10.17
N THR A 193 -2.09 -2.88 11.32
CA THR A 193 -2.04 -4.25 11.84
C THR A 193 -2.95 -5.25 11.10
N ASP A 194 -3.99 -4.75 10.43
CA ASP A 194 -4.91 -5.48 9.57
C ASP A 194 -4.40 -5.64 8.12
N TRP A 195 -3.25 -5.05 7.80
CA TRP A 195 -2.57 -5.22 6.53
C TRP A 195 -1.17 -5.81 6.75
N ALA A 196 -1.10 -7.14 6.75
CA ALA A 196 0.08 -7.91 7.14
C ALA A 196 1.38 -7.45 6.46
N ALA A 197 1.34 -7.21 5.13
CA ALA A 197 2.52 -6.79 4.37
C ALA A 197 3.09 -5.45 4.86
N ALA A 198 2.25 -4.42 5.02
CA ALA A 198 2.69 -3.12 5.52
C ALA A 198 3.01 -3.13 7.02
N SER A 199 2.35 -3.97 7.80
CA SER A 199 2.69 -4.21 9.21
C SER A 199 4.11 -4.77 9.35
N ASN A 200 4.44 -5.82 8.60
CA ASN A 200 5.76 -6.44 8.59
C ASN A 200 6.85 -5.47 8.12
N ALA A 201 6.58 -4.73 7.03
CA ALA A 201 7.47 -3.69 6.54
C ALA A 201 7.73 -2.60 7.60
N SER A 202 6.67 -2.16 8.31
CA SER A 202 6.77 -1.16 9.37
C SER A 202 7.61 -1.65 10.55
N GLN A 203 7.48 -2.92 10.93
CA GLN A 203 8.28 -3.55 11.99
C GLN A 203 9.76 -3.64 11.61
N LEU A 204 10.07 -4.08 10.39
CA LEU A 204 11.44 -4.12 9.87
C LEU A 204 12.05 -2.72 9.82
N LEU A 205 11.32 -1.74 9.30
CA LEU A 205 11.74 -0.34 9.26
C LEU A 205 12.07 0.20 10.67
N ALA A 206 11.19 -0.04 11.65
CA ALA A 206 11.44 0.37 13.02
C ALA A 206 12.68 -0.29 13.62
N ALA A 207 12.93 -1.57 13.31
CA ALA A 207 14.13 -2.27 13.75
C ALA A 207 15.41 -1.69 13.14
N GLU A 208 15.43 -1.42 11.83
CA GLU A 208 16.58 -0.83 11.13
C GLU A 208 16.86 0.61 11.62
N LEU A 209 15.82 1.42 11.84
CA LEU A 209 15.98 2.76 12.43
C LEU A 209 16.57 2.71 13.85
N ARG A 210 16.07 1.81 14.71
CA ARG A 210 16.62 1.63 16.08
C ARG A 210 18.06 1.17 16.05
N LYS A 211 18.41 0.26 15.14
CA LYS A 211 19.77 -0.27 14.99
C LYS A 211 20.79 0.80 14.67
N ILE A 212 20.41 1.84 13.92
CA ILE A 212 21.27 3.00 13.63
C ILE A 212 21.18 4.13 14.68
N GLY A 213 20.35 3.96 15.72
CA GLY A 213 20.27 4.85 16.87
C GLY A 213 19.08 5.83 16.87
N LEU A 214 18.09 5.65 15.99
CA LEU A 214 16.87 6.47 16.02
C LEU A 214 15.86 5.96 17.04
N ASN A 215 15.20 6.89 17.73
CA ASN A 215 14.09 6.67 18.66
C ASN A 215 12.79 6.37 17.90
N ALA A 216 12.73 5.23 17.20
CA ALA A 216 11.58 4.82 16.42
C ALA A 216 10.55 4.04 17.27
N GLU A 217 9.29 4.44 17.20
CA GLU A 217 8.14 3.81 17.86
C GLU A 217 7.07 3.43 16.84
N LEU A 218 6.44 2.27 17.04
CA LEU A 218 5.31 1.84 16.23
C LEU A 218 4.02 2.34 16.89
N ALA A 219 3.12 2.88 16.08
CA ALA A 219 1.75 3.21 16.45
C ALA A 219 0.80 2.23 15.76
N PRO A 220 0.51 1.08 16.38
CA PRO A 220 -0.38 0.07 15.80
C PRO A 220 -1.84 0.55 15.77
N SER A 221 -2.50 0.35 14.64
CA SER A 221 -3.95 0.49 14.47
C SER A 221 -4.42 -0.36 13.31
N ASP A 222 -5.73 -0.39 13.03
CA ASP A 222 -6.23 -0.80 11.71
C ASP A 222 -5.91 0.27 10.64
N TRP A 223 -6.15 -0.04 9.37
CA TRP A 223 -5.92 0.90 8.27
C TRP A 223 -6.80 2.14 8.39
N GLY A 224 -8.03 1.99 8.89
CA GLY A 224 -8.92 3.13 9.17
C GLY A 224 -8.30 4.14 10.13
N GLY A 225 -7.64 3.66 11.19
CA GLY A 225 -6.87 4.45 12.14
C GLY A 225 -5.68 5.16 11.51
N VAL A 226 -4.95 4.48 10.61
CA VAL A 226 -3.86 5.11 9.83
C VAL A 226 -4.41 6.24 8.95
N VAL A 227 -5.51 6.00 8.23
CA VAL A 227 -6.18 6.98 7.36
C VAL A 227 -6.63 8.21 8.15
N ALA A 228 -7.20 8.02 9.34
CA ALA A 228 -7.61 9.12 10.20
C ALA A 228 -6.40 9.90 10.74
N ARG A 229 -5.37 9.19 11.24
CA ARG A 229 -4.21 9.80 11.90
C ARG A 229 -3.26 10.51 10.94
N ARG A 230 -3.09 10.01 9.70
CA ARG A 230 -2.16 10.62 8.72
C ARG A 230 -2.58 12.05 8.29
N ALA A 231 -3.83 12.44 8.51
CA ALA A 231 -4.31 13.80 8.30
C ALA A 231 -3.84 14.80 9.38
N ASN A 232 -3.38 14.31 10.54
CA ASN A 232 -2.89 15.16 11.61
C ASN A 232 -1.53 15.78 11.25
N LYS A 233 -1.49 17.11 11.17
CA LYS A 233 -0.28 17.92 10.92
C LYS A 233 0.48 18.30 12.19
N GLY A 234 -0.12 18.07 13.36
CA GLY A 234 0.46 18.39 14.66
C GLY A 234 1.67 17.54 15.01
N PRO A 235 2.40 17.91 16.08
CA PRO A 235 3.58 17.18 16.55
C PRO A 235 3.23 15.76 17.01
N VAL A 236 4.23 14.88 17.08
CA VAL A 236 4.03 13.46 17.44
C VAL A 236 3.42 13.27 18.83
N GLU A 237 3.66 14.22 19.74
CA GLU A 237 3.10 14.28 21.10
C GLU A 237 1.58 14.49 21.10
N ASP A 238 1.04 15.17 20.09
CA ASP A 238 -0.39 15.48 19.92
C ASP A 238 -1.08 14.51 18.94
N GLY A 239 -0.55 13.28 18.84
CA GLY A 239 -1.06 12.26 17.91
C GLY A 239 -0.62 12.46 16.47
N GLY A 240 0.37 13.31 16.20
CA GLY A 240 1.07 13.38 14.92
C GLY A 240 1.81 12.08 14.58
N TRP A 241 2.51 12.09 13.45
CA TRP A 241 3.17 10.92 12.88
C TRP A 241 4.39 11.32 12.05
N SER A 242 5.40 10.46 11.97
CA SER A 242 6.63 10.72 11.22
C SER A 242 6.69 9.94 9.92
N ILE A 243 6.24 8.68 9.92
CA ILE A 243 6.26 7.80 8.74
C ILE A 243 4.97 6.97 8.68
N PHE A 244 4.48 6.70 7.47
CA PHE A 244 3.58 5.56 7.22
C PHE A 244 3.94 4.88 5.89
N ILE A 245 3.51 3.64 5.74
CA ILE A 245 3.64 2.87 4.50
C ILE A 245 2.25 2.75 3.85
N THR A 246 2.19 2.93 2.54
CA THR A 246 0.99 2.74 1.72
C THR A 246 1.40 2.15 0.37
N THR A 247 0.42 1.86 -0.49
CA THR A 247 0.68 1.56 -1.89
C THR A 247 0.06 2.60 -2.81
N GLU A 248 0.60 2.71 -4.02
CA GLU A 248 -0.03 3.37 -5.17
C GLU A 248 -0.05 2.40 -6.36
N PRO A 249 -1.19 2.26 -7.07
CA PRO A 249 -1.23 1.47 -8.28
C PRO A 249 -0.32 2.05 -9.37
N GLU A 250 0.39 1.17 -10.08
CA GLU A 250 1.25 1.55 -11.21
C GLU A 250 0.49 2.32 -12.31
N ALA A 251 -0.80 2.02 -12.47
CA ALA A 251 -1.69 2.72 -13.39
C ALA A 251 -1.83 4.23 -13.09
N ILE A 252 -1.55 4.68 -11.86
CA ILE A 252 -1.62 6.08 -11.44
C ILE A 252 -0.26 6.78 -11.55
N LEU A 253 0.83 6.07 -11.19
CA LEU A 253 2.19 6.62 -11.16
C LEU A 253 2.71 7.07 -12.54
N GLY A 254 2.15 6.49 -13.61
CA GLY A 254 2.50 6.87 -14.99
C GLY A 254 1.97 8.24 -15.43
N ASN A 255 1.20 8.93 -14.60
CA ASN A 255 0.56 10.19 -14.97
C ASN A 255 0.74 11.25 -13.88
N VAL A 256 1.57 12.24 -14.18
CA VAL A 256 1.94 13.35 -13.28
C VAL A 256 0.78 14.23 -12.82
N ILE A 257 -0.39 14.15 -13.48
CA ILE A 257 -1.60 14.87 -13.09
C ILE A 257 -2.36 14.10 -12.00
N THR A 258 -2.39 12.77 -12.10
CA THR A 258 -3.17 11.90 -11.20
C THR A 258 -2.35 11.36 -10.04
N ASP A 259 -1.03 11.30 -10.18
CA ASP A 259 -0.13 10.92 -9.12
C ASP A 259 -0.09 12.01 -8.04
N VAL A 260 -0.75 11.72 -6.92
CA VAL A 260 -0.85 12.61 -5.76
C VAL A 260 0.45 12.72 -4.95
N THR A 261 1.43 11.87 -5.24
CA THR A 261 2.67 11.78 -4.47
C THR A 261 3.75 12.75 -4.98
N LEU A 262 3.65 13.16 -6.26
CA LEU A 262 4.59 14.05 -6.94
C LEU A 262 4.42 15.54 -6.62
N PRO A 263 3.21 16.11 -6.46
CA PRO A 263 3.06 17.52 -6.14
C PRO A 263 3.74 17.89 -4.81
N MET A 264 4.69 18.82 -4.88
CA MET A 264 5.42 19.37 -3.72
C MET A 264 4.85 20.74 -3.30
N ASN A 265 3.52 20.84 -3.22
CA ASN A 265 2.79 22.06 -2.88
C ASN A 265 2.63 22.28 -1.36
N GLY A 266 3.45 21.60 -0.54
CA GLY A 266 3.45 21.74 0.90
C GLY A 266 2.11 21.33 1.51
N GLU A 267 1.58 22.20 2.37
CA GLU A 267 0.42 21.88 3.20
C GLU A 267 -0.92 21.78 2.47
N SER A 268 -0.99 22.24 1.21
CA SER A 268 -2.13 22.05 0.33
C SER A 268 -2.07 20.72 -0.44
N GLY A 269 -0.95 19.99 -0.30
CA GLY A 269 -0.71 18.72 -0.94
C GLY A 269 -1.22 17.50 -0.18
N TRP A 270 -0.93 16.35 -0.77
CA TRP A 270 -1.14 15.06 -0.13
C TRP A 270 -0.23 14.92 1.10
N PHE A 271 -0.56 13.95 1.97
CA PHE A 271 0.05 13.78 3.28
C PHE A 271 1.57 13.84 3.27
N GLY A 272 2.16 14.34 4.35
CA GLY A 272 3.59 14.51 4.52
C GLY A 272 4.14 15.84 4.01
N TRP A 273 3.36 16.58 3.21
CA TRP A 273 3.51 18.02 2.95
C TRP A 273 4.94 18.52 2.65
N PRO A 274 5.67 17.89 1.70
CA PRO A 274 6.99 18.35 1.28
C PRO A 274 6.94 19.74 0.61
N LYS A 275 7.99 20.54 0.84
CA LYS A 275 8.21 21.88 0.28
C LYS A 275 9.64 21.99 -0.25
#